data_AF-A0A4R4V2K9-F1
#
_entry.id   AF-A0A4R4V2K9-F1
#
_cell.length_a   1.000
_cell.length_b   1.000
_cell.length_c   1.000
_cell.angle_alpha   90.00
_cell.angle_beta   90.00
_cell.angle_gamma   90.00
#
_symmetry.space_group_name_H-M   'P 1'
#
loop_
_entity.id
_entity.type
_entity.pdbx_description
1 polymer ?
#
loop_
_entity_poly.entity_id
_entity_poly.type
_entity_poly.pdbx_seq_one_letter_code
_entity_poly.pdbx_strand_id
1 'polypeptide(L)'
;MKLIWASGGTFAGMTGEEMLAISKRNGASGIWLILESWGLDGTALLAALGVFLLWGLVRPWGQVFPRWTLLLRGRRVPRWLPLTPALIGAATLAPYGVVGIGYCALATVGAVSMGRGDFHTAGDALVVGWIGLAAFAVYGAALTVAARSYWLRTRVGVPIRGRTRPA
;
A
#
# COMPACT_ATOMS: atom_id res chain seq x y z
N MET A 1 -0.59 2.66 14.55
CA MET A 1 0.75 3.03 15.03
C MET A 1 1.11 4.49 14.70
N LYS A 2 1.21 4.91 13.43
CA LYS A 2 1.67 6.26 13.07
C LYS A 2 0.85 7.40 13.67
N LEU A 3 -0.49 7.27 13.71
CA LEU A 3 -1.36 8.26 14.37
C LEU A 3 -1.13 8.36 15.88
N ILE A 4 -0.75 7.25 16.53
CA ILE A 4 -0.44 7.22 17.97
C ILE A 4 0.84 8.01 18.22
N TRP A 5 1.87 7.81 17.40
CA TRP A 5 3.11 8.60 17.47
C TRP A 5 2.88 10.08 17.15
N ALA A 6 2.05 10.39 16.16
CA ALA A 6 1.71 11.78 15.80
C ALA A 6 0.95 12.51 16.91
N SER A 7 0.15 11.80 17.71
CA SER A 7 -0.57 12.37 18.86
C SER A 7 0.26 12.39 20.15
N GLY A 8 1.58 12.14 20.08
CA GLY A 8 2.48 12.11 21.24
C GLY A 8 2.41 10.84 22.09
N GLY A 9 1.74 9.78 21.61
CA GLY A 9 1.66 8.49 22.27
C GLY A 9 2.86 7.59 21.96
N THR A 10 2.98 6.51 22.74
CA THR A 10 4.03 5.48 22.60
C THR A 10 3.45 4.24 21.92
N PHE A 11 4.21 3.63 21.00
CA PHE A 11 3.83 2.37 20.36
C PHE A 11 5.05 1.46 20.26
N ALA A 12 4.92 0.19 20.69
CA ALA A 12 6.00 -0.79 20.76
C ALA A 12 7.25 -0.25 21.50
N GLY A 13 7.02 0.35 22.68
CA GLY A 13 8.07 0.93 23.52
C GLY A 13 8.72 2.21 22.99
N MET A 14 8.41 2.64 21.76
CA MET A 14 9.07 3.77 21.09
C MET A 14 8.14 4.99 21.01
N THR A 15 8.67 6.16 21.32
CA THR A 15 7.96 7.45 21.16
C THR A 15 8.15 8.01 19.75
N GLY A 16 7.25 8.93 19.34
CA GLY A 16 7.40 9.63 18.06
C GLY A 16 8.70 10.45 17.96
N GLU A 17 9.13 11.06 19.07
CA GLU A 17 10.36 11.86 19.13
C GLU A 17 11.62 10.99 18.97
N GLU A 18 11.64 9.79 19.57
CA GLU A 18 12.72 8.82 19.41
C GLU A 18 12.86 8.36 17.95
N MET A 19 11.74 8.08 17.28
CA MET A 19 11.72 7.75 15.85
C MET A 19 12.29 8.88 14.99
N LEU A 20 11.90 10.11 15.29
CA LEU A 20 12.35 11.30 14.57
C LEU A 20 13.87 11.55 14.77
N ALA A 21 14.38 11.28 15.97
CA ALA A 21 15.80 11.34 16.26
C ALA A 21 16.60 10.29 15.48
N ILE A 22 16.06 9.07 15.32
CA ILE A 22 16.67 8.00 14.50
C ILE A 22 16.70 8.40 13.03
N SER A 23 15.62 8.93 12.49
CA SER A 23 15.57 9.39 11.09
C SER A 23 16.50 10.57 10.82
N LYS A 24 16.66 11.48 11.79
CA LYS A 24 17.68 12.54 11.73
C LYS A 24 19.09 11.97 11.69
N ARG A 25 19.38 10.95 12.51
CA ARG A 25 20.67 10.25 12.53
C ARG A 25 20.95 9.51 11.22
N ASN A 26 19.91 8.98 10.57
CA ASN A 26 20.00 8.29 9.28
C ASN A 26 20.13 9.25 8.08
N GLY A 27 20.19 10.57 8.32
CA GLY A 27 20.42 11.57 7.27
C GLY A 27 19.17 11.93 6.47
N ALA A 28 17.97 11.77 7.03
CA ALA A 28 16.73 12.20 6.38
C ALA A 28 16.79 13.70 6.03
N SER A 29 16.37 14.05 4.81
CA SER A 29 16.35 15.45 4.37
C SER A 29 15.32 16.27 5.16
N GLY A 30 15.50 17.58 5.23
CA GLY A 30 14.67 18.46 6.05
C GLY A 30 13.16 18.35 5.79
N ILE A 31 12.75 18.04 4.55
CA ILE A 31 11.34 17.87 4.20
C ILE A 31 10.74 16.57 4.74
N TRP A 32 11.54 15.50 4.81
CA TRP A 32 11.14 14.22 5.41
C TRP A 32 11.05 14.34 6.93
N LEU A 33 11.97 15.08 7.55
CA LEU A 33 11.93 15.37 9.00
C LEU A 33 10.69 16.16 9.41
N ILE A 34 10.28 17.13 8.59
CA ILE A 34 9.02 17.86 8.81
C ILE A 34 7.85 16.89 8.67
N LEU A 35 7.76 16.12 7.59
CA LEU A 35 6.65 15.18 7.43
C LEU A 35 6.57 14.17 8.58
N GLU A 36 7.72 13.67 9.02
CA GLU A 36 7.83 12.71 10.11
C GLU A 36 7.42 13.30 11.46
N SER A 37 7.58 14.61 11.69
CA SER A 37 7.06 15.28 12.88
C SER A 37 5.54 15.30 12.96
N TRP A 38 4.87 15.23 11.80
CA TRP A 38 3.42 15.02 11.70
C TRP A 38 3.03 13.53 11.69
N GLY A 39 4.00 12.62 11.87
CA GLY A 39 3.82 11.17 11.78
C GLY A 39 3.58 10.65 10.36
N LEU A 40 3.84 11.45 9.34
CA LEU A 40 3.75 11.08 7.93
C LEU A 40 5.14 10.70 7.41
N ASP A 41 5.30 9.48 6.95
CA ASP A 41 6.52 9.02 6.29
C ASP A 41 6.23 8.51 4.88
N GLY A 42 7.28 8.12 4.16
CA GLY A 42 7.14 7.59 2.81
C GLY A 42 6.19 6.38 2.75
N THR A 43 6.18 5.56 3.79
CA THR A 43 5.30 4.39 3.87
C THR A 43 3.83 4.78 4.04
N ALA A 44 3.51 5.78 4.87
CA ALA A 44 2.16 6.30 5.02
C ALA A 44 1.64 6.94 3.71
N LEU A 45 2.49 7.69 3.00
CA LEU A 45 2.12 8.29 1.71
C LEU A 45 1.86 7.22 0.65
N LEU A 46 2.73 6.20 0.57
CA LEU A 46 2.54 5.07 -0.33
C LEU A 46 1.27 4.28 0.01
N ALA A 47 0.98 4.09 1.30
CA ALA A 47 -0.25 3.45 1.74
C ALA A 47 -1.49 4.26 1.30
N ALA A 48 -1.46 5.60 1.43
CA ALA A 48 -2.55 6.46 0.98
C ALA A 48 -2.75 6.40 -0.54
N LEU A 49 -1.66 6.45 -1.32
CA LEU A 49 -1.71 6.24 -2.77
C LEU A 49 -2.25 4.85 -3.13
N GLY A 50 -1.89 3.85 -2.35
CA GLY A 50 -2.40 2.50 -2.50
C GLY A 50 -3.91 2.41 -2.24
N VAL A 51 -4.41 3.01 -1.15
CA VAL A 51 -5.85 3.04 -0.86
C VAL A 51 -6.60 3.78 -1.97
N PHE A 52 -6.04 4.89 -2.45
CA PHE A 52 -6.58 5.62 -3.60
C PHE A 52 -6.63 4.74 -4.85
N LEU A 53 -5.59 3.94 -5.11
CA LEU A 53 -5.54 2.99 -6.23
C LEU A 53 -6.61 1.89 -6.11
N LEU A 54 -6.79 1.29 -4.93
CA LEU A 54 -7.85 0.31 -4.67
C LEU A 54 -9.23 0.89 -4.93
N TRP A 55 -9.48 2.09 -4.41
CA TRP A 55 -10.74 2.78 -4.64
C TRP A 55 -10.92 3.09 -6.14
N GLY A 56 -9.85 3.51 -6.82
CA GLY A 56 -9.75 3.64 -8.27
C GLY A 56 -10.25 2.40 -9.02
N LEU A 57 -9.71 1.23 -8.67
CA LEU A 57 -10.05 -0.06 -9.29
C LEU A 57 -11.50 -0.47 -9.04
N VAL A 58 -12.06 -0.19 -7.86
CA VAL A 58 -13.41 -0.64 -7.47
C VAL A 58 -14.52 0.26 -8.06
N ARG A 59 -14.32 1.57 -8.10
CA ARG A 59 -15.36 2.52 -8.51
C ARG A 59 -15.35 2.85 -10.02
N PRO A 60 -16.46 3.37 -10.57
CA PRO A 60 -16.59 3.70 -12.00
C PRO A 60 -15.54 4.71 -12.52
N TRP A 61 -15.04 5.57 -11.63
CA TRP A 61 -14.01 6.56 -11.93
C TRP A 61 -12.65 5.98 -12.37
N GLY A 62 -12.40 4.69 -12.15
CA GLY A 62 -11.23 4.00 -12.67
C GLY A 62 -11.35 3.62 -14.14
N GLN A 63 -12.57 3.67 -14.70
CA GLN A 63 -12.86 3.37 -16.10
C GLN A 63 -13.17 4.65 -16.91
N VAL A 64 -13.71 5.68 -16.26
CA VAL A 64 -14.04 6.97 -16.88
C VAL A 64 -13.52 8.09 -15.99
N PHE A 65 -12.75 9.01 -16.56
CA PHE A 65 -12.22 10.14 -15.81
C PHE A 65 -13.35 10.98 -15.20
N PRO A 66 -13.29 11.27 -13.88
CA PRO A 66 -14.33 12.01 -13.19
C PRO A 66 -14.40 13.47 -13.62
N ARG A 67 -15.49 14.15 -13.23
CA ARG A 67 -15.80 15.52 -13.67
C ARG A 67 -14.79 16.57 -13.18
N TRP A 68 -14.10 16.29 -12.07
CA TRP A 68 -13.08 17.16 -11.47
C TRP A 68 -11.73 17.10 -12.19
N THR A 69 -11.45 16.04 -12.95
CA THR A 69 -10.32 16.00 -13.90
C THR A 69 -10.70 16.78 -15.16
N LEU A 70 -10.75 18.11 -15.05
CA LEU A 70 -11.22 19.04 -16.10
C LEU A 70 -10.64 18.75 -17.50
N LEU A 71 -9.35 18.39 -17.58
CA LEU A 71 -8.65 18.09 -18.84
C LEU A 71 -9.03 16.75 -19.50
N LEU A 72 -9.48 15.75 -18.74
CA LEU A 72 -9.72 14.39 -19.24
C LEU A 72 -11.17 13.93 -19.05
N ARG A 73 -12.04 14.84 -18.60
CA ARG A 73 -13.44 14.60 -18.24
C ARG A 73 -14.17 13.75 -19.28
N GLY A 74 -14.74 12.64 -18.84
CA GLY A 74 -15.57 11.76 -19.68
C GLY A 74 -14.82 10.85 -20.64
N ARG A 75 -13.48 10.97 -20.74
CA ARG A 75 -12.67 10.03 -21.53
C ARG A 75 -12.53 8.70 -20.80
N ARG A 76 -12.49 7.60 -21.55
CA ARG A 76 -12.22 6.27 -20.98
C ARG A 76 -10.76 6.20 -20.51
N VAL A 77 -10.55 5.75 -19.29
CA VAL A 77 -9.22 5.53 -18.72
C VAL A 77 -8.61 4.29 -19.41
N PRO A 78 -7.39 4.38 -19.99
CA PRO A 78 -6.72 3.21 -20.53
C PRO A 78 -6.55 2.15 -19.45
N ARG A 79 -6.98 0.91 -19.72
CA ARG A 79 -6.97 -0.20 -18.74
C ARG A 79 -5.62 -0.43 -18.06
N TRP A 80 -4.51 -0.17 -18.76
CA TRP A 80 -3.15 -0.37 -18.27
C TRP A 80 -2.78 0.63 -17.18
N LEU A 81 -3.37 1.83 -17.17
CA LEU A 81 -3.00 2.90 -16.26
C LEU A 81 -3.26 2.56 -14.77
N PRO A 82 -4.45 2.06 -14.37
CA PRO A 82 -4.66 1.56 -13.01
C PRO A 82 -4.14 0.13 -12.82
N LEU A 83 -4.11 -0.70 -13.87
CA LEU A 83 -3.77 -2.12 -13.74
C LEU A 83 -2.27 -2.35 -13.52
N THR A 84 -1.40 -1.61 -14.21
CA THR A 84 0.06 -1.74 -14.06
C THR A 84 0.53 -1.49 -12.63
N PRO A 85 0.24 -0.33 -11.98
CA PRO A 85 0.66 -0.13 -10.59
C PRO A 85 -0.02 -1.12 -9.63
N ALA A 86 -1.24 -1.57 -9.92
CA ALA A 86 -1.93 -2.55 -9.10
C ALA A 86 -1.27 -3.94 -9.15
N LEU A 87 -0.86 -4.37 -10.35
CA LEU A 87 -0.16 -5.64 -10.53
C LEU A 87 1.25 -5.59 -9.96
N ILE A 88 1.97 -4.48 -10.14
CA ILE A 88 3.29 -4.28 -9.51
C ILE A 88 3.15 -4.34 -7.99
N GLY A 89 2.20 -3.58 -7.41
CA GLY A 89 1.95 -3.58 -5.98
C GLY A 89 1.51 -4.94 -5.44
N ALA A 90 0.64 -5.66 -6.16
CA ALA A 90 0.24 -7.02 -5.78
C ALA A 90 1.43 -8.00 -5.82
N ALA A 91 2.24 -7.94 -6.88
CA ALA A 91 3.39 -8.83 -7.07
C ALA A 91 4.51 -8.60 -6.05
N THR A 92 4.64 -7.40 -5.50
CA THR A 92 5.64 -7.10 -4.46
C THR A 92 5.08 -7.30 -3.06
N LEU A 93 3.90 -6.75 -2.75
CA LEU A 93 3.36 -6.70 -1.39
C LEU A 93 2.79 -8.04 -0.92
N ALA A 94 2.16 -8.82 -1.81
CA ALA A 94 1.57 -10.09 -1.41
C ALA A 94 2.65 -11.13 -1.02
N PRO A 95 3.70 -11.38 -1.83
CA PRO A 95 4.77 -12.30 -1.41
C PRO A 95 5.53 -11.78 -0.19
N TYR A 96 5.84 -10.48 -0.16
CA TYR A 96 6.55 -9.87 0.96
C TYR A 96 5.78 -10.03 2.28
N GLY A 97 4.48 -9.73 2.28
CA GLY A 97 3.63 -9.89 3.45
C GLY A 97 3.47 -11.34 3.87
N VAL A 98 3.25 -12.27 2.94
CA VAL A 98 3.06 -13.70 3.25
C VAL A 98 4.33 -14.33 3.82
N VAL A 99 5.48 -14.10 3.18
CA VAL A 99 6.79 -14.58 3.68
C VAL A 99 7.08 -13.95 5.04
N GLY A 100 6.80 -12.66 5.18
CA GLY A 100 6.97 -11.92 6.43
C GLY A 100 6.12 -12.45 7.58
N ILE A 101 4.84 -12.74 7.34
CA ILE A 101 3.95 -13.40 8.32
C ILE A 101 4.55 -14.75 8.75
N GLY A 102 5.02 -15.55 7.79
CA GLY A 102 5.67 -16.82 8.10
C GLY A 102 6.90 -16.66 8.98
N TYR A 103 7.75 -15.67 8.68
CA TYR A 103 8.91 -15.33 9.50
C TYR A 103 8.51 -14.87 10.92
N CYS A 104 7.51 -14.00 11.06
CA CYS A 104 7.01 -13.58 12.37
C CYS A 104 6.39 -14.73 13.16
N ALA A 105 5.70 -15.66 12.50
CA ALA A 105 5.17 -16.86 13.13
C ALA A 105 6.29 -17.74 13.70
N LEU A 106 7.34 -17.99 12.90
CA LEU A 106 8.52 -18.73 13.35
C LEU A 106 9.24 -18.02 14.50
N ALA A 107 9.34 -16.68 14.45
CA ALA A 107 9.95 -15.89 15.51
C ALA A 107 9.14 -15.93 16.81
N THR A 108 7.82 -15.95 16.70
CA THR A 108 6.91 -16.01 17.86
C THR A 108 7.05 -17.33 18.62
N VAL A 109 7.28 -18.44 17.93
CA VAL A 109 7.52 -19.75 18.55
C VAL A 109 8.99 -20.00 18.92
N GLY A 110 9.86 -19.00 18.75
CA GLY A 110 11.29 -19.10 19.06
C GLY A 110 12.10 -19.95 18.09
N ALA A 111 11.53 -20.35 16.94
CA ALA A 111 12.23 -21.15 15.94
C ALA A 111 13.28 -20.34 15.15
N VAL A 112 13.10 -19.02 15.07
CA VAL A 112 14.08 -18.08 14.50
C VAL A 112 14.22 -16.85 15.39
N SER A 113 15.41 -16.25 15.41
CA SER A 113 15.66 -15.02 16.15
C SER A 113 15.25 -13.79 15.35
N MET A 114 14.42 -12.92 15.96
CA MET A 114 14.15 -11.57 15.44
C MET A 114 15.23 -10.61 15.93
N GLY A 115 15.91 -9.94 15.01
CA GLY A 115 16.82 -8.85 15.38
C GLY A 115 16.02 -7.66 15.93
N ARG A 116 16.45 -7.09 17.06
CA ARG A 116 15.80 -5.90 17.65
C ARG A 116 15.85 -4.66 16.74
N GLY A 117 16.86 -4.57 15.87
CA GLY A 117 17.08 -3.40 15.02
C GLY A 117 17.20 -2.11 15.84
N ASP A 118 16.43 -1.10 15.46
CA ASP A 118 16.34 0.19 16.14
C ASP A 118 15.36 0.20 17.34
N PHE A 119 14.64 -0.91 17.58
CA PHE A 119 13.70 -1.01 18.69
C PHE A 119 14.37 -1.41 19.99
N HIS A 120 13.76 -0.99 21.11
CA HIS A 120 14.26 -1.25 22.47
C HIS A 120 14.35 -2.75 22.77
N THR A 121 13.38 -3.54 22.31
CA THR A 121 13.37 -5.00 22.47
C THR A 121 13.07 -5.75 21.17
N ALA A 122 13.50 -7.02 21.08
CA ALA A 122 13.14 -7.90 19.96
C ALA A 122 11.62 -8.19 19.92
N GLY A 123 10.94 -8.14 21.07
CA GLY A 123 9.48 -8.26 21.16
C GLY A 123 8.77 -7.09 20.51
N ASP A 124 9.25 -5.86 20.73
CA ASP A 124 8.70 -4.65 20.10
C ASP A 124 8.86 -4.71 18.57
N ALA A 125 10.05 -5.10 18.10
CA ALA A 125 10.30 -5.32 16.67
C ALA A 125 9.37 -6.39 16.08
N LEU A 126 9.06 -7.45 16.82
CA LEU A 126 8.16 -8.51 16.41
C LEU A 126 6.70 -8.02 16.31
N VAL A 127 6.24 -7.21 17.27
CA VAL A 127 4.88 -6.61 17.25
C VAL A 127 4.71 -5.70 16.03
N VAL A 128 5.68 -4.82 15.77
CA VAL A 128 5.68 -3.94 14.59
C VAL A 128 5.74 -4.77 13.30
N GLY A 129 6.58 -5.81 13.28
CA GLY A 129 6.69 -6.76 12.18
C GLY A 129 5.35 -7.41 11.84
N TRP A 130 4.65 -7.95 12.84
CA TRP A 130 3.32 -8.55 12.66
C TRP A 130 2.33 -7.59 12.03
N ILE A 131 2.24 -6.36 12.52
CA ILE A 131 1.28 -5.37 12.02
C ILE A 131 1.62 -4.95 10.59
N GLY A 132 2.90 -4.65 10.33
CA GLY A 132 3.35 -4.22 9.00
C GLY A 132 3.19 -5.32 7.95
N LEU A 133 3.66 -6.54 8.24
CA LEU A 133 3.66 -7.65 7.30
C LEU A 133 2.24 -8.19 7.07
N ALA A 134 1.39 -8.21 8.10
CA ALA A 134 -0.03 -8.51 7.94
C ALA A 134 -0.72 -7.45 7.07
N ALA A 135 -0.47 -6.16 7.31
CA ALA A 135 -1.03 -5.10 6.48
C ALA A 135 -0.61 -5.24 5.01
N PHE A 136 0.67 -5.54 4.73
CA PHE A 136 1.14 -5.77 3.36
C PHE A 136 0.51 -7.00 2.71
N ALA A 137 0.37 -8.11 3.44
CA ALA A 137 -0.28 -9.31 2.92
C ALA A 137 -1.75 -9.06 2.55
N VAL A 138 -2.51 -8.46 3.48
CA VAL A 138 -3.92 -8.11 3.28
C VAL A 138 -4.07 -7.16 2.10
N TYR A 139 -3.23 -6.13 2.05
CA TYR A 139 -3.29 -5.13 0.99
C TYR A 139 -2.88 -5.70 -0.38
N GLY A 140 -1.84 -6.53 -0.46
CA GLY A 140 -1.45 -7.22 -1.68
C GLY A 140 -2.54 -8.18 -2.20
N ALA A 141 -3.20 -8.91 -1.30
CA ALA A 141 -4.34 -9.75 -1.64
C ALA A 141 -5.52 -8.91 -2.15
N ALA A 142 -5.84 -7.80 -1.49
CA ALA A 142 -6.88 -6.86 -1.93
C ALA A 142 -6.59 -6.30 -3.33
N LEU A 143 -5.35 -5.90 -3.61
CA LEU A 143 -4.93 -5.45 -4.95
C LEU A 143 -5.11 -6.54 -6.00
N THR A 144 -4.74 -7.77 -5.67
CA THR A 144 -4.88 -8.92 -6.58
C THR A 144 -6.36 -9.15 -6.94
N VAL A 145 -7.23 -9.15 -5.94
CA VAL A 145 -8.68 -9.33 -6.13
C VAL A 145 -9.28 -8.14 -6.91
N ALA A 146 -8.92 -6.91 -6.56
CA ALA A 146 -9.41 -5.70 -7.22
C ALA A 146 -8.95 -5.62 -8.67
N ALA A 147 -7.67 -5.93 -8.95
CA ALA A 147 -7.12 -5.99 -10.30
C ALA A 147 -7.82 -7.05 -11.15
N ARG A 148 -8.05 -8.26 -10.61
CA ARG A 148 -8.80 -9.33 -11.28
C ARG A 148 -10.22 -8.89 -11.61
N SER A 149 -10.91 -8.32 -10.62
CA SER A 149 -12.28 -7.82 -10.77
C SER A 149 -12.36 -6.71 -11.84
N TYR A 150 -11.43 -5.76 -11.82
CA TYR A 150 -11.33 -4.68 -12.81
C TYR A 150 -11.06 -5.21 -14.23
N TRP A 151 -10.16 -6.19 -14.34
CA TRP A 151 -9.83 -6.84 -15.61
C TRP A 151 -11.03 -7.56 -16.22
N LEU A 152 -11.82 -8.27 -15.41
CA LEU A 152 -13.06 -8.92 -15.87
C LEU A 152 -14.09 -7.89 -16.36
N ARG A 153 -14.34 -6.81 -15.61
CA ARG A 153 -15.28 -5.76 -16.03
C ARG A 153 -14.89 -5.05 -17.33
N THR A 154 -13.59 -4.92 -17.58
CA THR A 154 -13.08 -4.21 -18.76
C THR A 154 -12.89 -5.12 -19.99
N ARG A 155 -12.87 -6.45 -19.80
CA ARG A 155 -12.79 -7.43 -20.91
C ARG A 155 -14.13 -7.75 -21.57
N VAL A 156 -15.25 -7.60 -20.88
CA VAL A 156 -16.60 -7.90 -21.40
C VAL A 156 -17.08 -6.89 -22.48
N GLY A 157 -16.25 -5.90 -22.85
CA GLY A 157 -16.60 -4.79 -23.74
C GLY A 157 -16.23 -4.91 -25.22
N VAL A 158 -15.91 -6.09 -25.78
CA VAL A 158 -15.78 -6.27 -27.25
C VAL A 158 -16.27 -7.66 -27.68
N PRO A 159 -17.37 -7.73 -28.44
CA PRO A 159 -17.25 -8.02 -29.86
C PRO A 159 -17.76 -6.86 -30.73
N ILE A 160 -16.88 -6.36 -31.61
CA ILE A 160 -17.29 -5.72 -32.85
C ILE A 160 -17.97 -6.82 -33.69
N ARG A 161 -19.28 -6.72 -33.92
CA ARG A 161 -19.89 -7.36 -35.08
C ARG A 161 -20.24 -6.27 -36.06
N GLY A 162 -19.39 -6.10 -37.06
CA GLY A 162 -19.67 -5.29 -38.24
C GLY A 162 -21.00 -5.75 -38.83
N ARG A 163 -21.96 -4.82 -38.93
CA ARG A 163 -23.13 -4.99 -39.77
C ARG A 163 -22.79 -4.43 -41.14
N THR A 164 -22.03 -5.19 -41.92
CA THR A 164 -22.21 -5.14 -43.36
C THR A 164 -23.57 -5.77 -43.65
N ARG A 165 -24.50 -4.98 -44.20
CA ARG A 165 -25.50 -5.55 -45.11
C ARG A 165 -25.40 -4.78 -46.43
N PRO A 166 -25.19 -5.49 -47.55
CA PRO A 166 -25.14 -4.91 -48.88
C PRO A 166 -26.55 -4.65 -49.42
N ALA A 167 -26.59 -3.70 -50.37
CA ALA A 167 -27.58 -3.37 -51.40
C ALA A 167 -29.07 -3.31 -50.99
#